data_AF-A0A920Q6J6-F1
#
_entry.id   AF-A0A920Q6J6-F1
#
_cell.length_a   1.000
_cell.length_b   1.000
_cell.length_c   1.000
_cell.angle_alpha   90.00
_cell.angle_beta   90.00
_cell.angle_gamma   90.00
#
_symmetry.space_group_name_H-M   'P 1'
#
loop_
_entity.id
_entity.type
_entity.pdbx_description
1 polymer ?
#
loop_
_entity_poly.entity_id
_entity_poly.type
_entity_poly.pdbx_seq_one_letter_code
_entity_poly.pdbx_strand_id
1 'polypeptide(L)'
;MIQYGQITIRGAQKGESQFVEMPIPDSLTHIPSNVPMGAPFNVAQIYRTLGRAIKDGDKTMPDFEFAVDRHKLLTAMELSSMEDGKTVAL
;
A
#
# COMPACT_ATOMS: atom_id res chain seq x y z
N MET A 1 -1.34 11.56 13.08
CA MET A 1 -2.05 10.30 13.42
C MET A 1 -2.15 9.47 12.16
N ILE A 2 -1.66 8.23 12.15
CA ILE A 2 -1.97 7.29 11.06
C ILE A 2 -3.39 6.79 11.33
N GLN A 3 -4.33 7.09 10.44
CA GLN A 3 -5.71 6.63 10.57
C GLN A 3 -5.77 5.14 10.23
N TYR A 4 -5.89 4.30 11.28
CA TYR A 4 -6.24 2.89 11.15
C TYR A 4 -7.75 2.75 10.98
N GLY A 5 -8.28 3.20 9.85
CA GLY A 5 -9.69 3.01 9.50
C GLY A 5 -9.88 1.70 8.74
N GLN A 6 -10.98 1.00 8.99
CA GLN A 6 -11.47 -0.02 8.05
C GLN A 6 -12.01 0.72 6.82
N ILE A 7 -11.18 0.88 5.80
CA ILE A 7 -11.54 1.56 4.55
C ILE A 7 -12.23 0.56 3.64
N THR A 8 -13.49 0.81 3.29
CA THR A 8 -14.23 0.04 2.29
C THR A 8 -14.37 0.88 1.03
N ILE A 9 -14.07 0.30 -0.13
CA ILE A 9 -14.35 0.95 -1.41
C ILE A 9 -15.75 0.53 -1.85
N ARG A 10 -16.59 1.47 -2.28
CA ARG A 10 -17.89 1.16 -2.87
C ARG A 10 -17.95 1.65 -4.31
N GLY A 11 -18.54 0.85 -5.20
CA GLY A 11 -18.62 1.10 -6.63
C GLY A 11 -20.02 0.82 -7.18
N ALA A 12 -20.32 1.33 -8.37
CA ALA A 12 -21.56 1.10 -9.09
C ALA A 12 -21.26 1.12 -10.60
N GLN A 13 -21.99 0.33 -11.38
CA GLN A 13 -21.92 0.35 -12.84
C GLN A 13 -22.83 1.43 -13.43
N LYS A 14 -22.65 1.73 -14.72
CA LYS A 14 -23.47 2.71 -15.44
C LYS A 14 -24.95 2.30 -15.40
N GLY A 15 -25.79 3.14 -14.82
CA GLY A 15 -27.23 2.92 -14.71
C GLY A 15 -27.68 2.34 -13.36
N GLU A 16 -26.74 1.96 -12.49
CA GLU A 16 -27.05 1.56 -11.11
C GLU A 16 -27.19 2.79 -10.20
N SER A 17 -28.20 2.78 -9.33
CA SER A 17 -28.49 3.87 -8.40
C SER A 17 -27.89 3.68 -7.01
N GLN A 18 -27.29 2.52 -6.75
CA GLN A 18 -26.73 2.17 -5.44
C GLN A 18 -25.27 1.73 -5.56
N PHE A 19 -24.43 2.26 -4.67
CA PHE A 19 -23.06 1.79 -4.52
C PHE A 19 -23.02 0.51 -3.69
N VAL A 20 -22.37 -0.52 -4.20
CA VAL A 20 -22.10 -1.77 -3.48
C VAL A 20 -20.66 -1.80 -3.00
N GLU A 21 -20.39 -2.45 -1.88
CA GLU A 21 -19.03 -2.65 -1.41
C GLU A 21 -18.26 -3.51 -2.42
N MET A 22 -17.05 -3.07 -2.77
CA MET A 22 -16.13 -3.83 -3.59
C MET A 22 -15.27 -4.69 -2.68
N PRO A 23 -15.41 -6.03 -2.72
CA PRO A 23 -14.57 -6.90 -1.90
C PRO A 23 -13.12 -6.83 -2.39
N ILE A 24 -12.19 -7.11 -1.48
CA ILE A 24 -10.79 -7.33 -1.86
C ILE A 24 -10.74 -8.64 -2.68
N PRO A 25 -10.24 -8.64 -3.93
CA PRO A 25 -10.08 -9.86 -4.70
C PRO A 25 -9.16 -10.86 -4.00
N ASP A 26 -9.50 -12.15 -4.05
CA ASP A 26 -8.68 -13.23 -3.47
C ASP A 26 -7.24 -13.24 -4.01
N SER A 27 -7.06 -12.83 -5.26
CA SER A 27 -5.74 -12.70 -5.89
C SER A 27 -4.84 -11.66 -5.22
N LEU A 28 -5.41 -10.71 -4.47
CA LEU A 28 -4.69 -9.70 -3.68
C LEU A 28 -4.53 -10.10 -2.21
N THR A 29 -4.96 -11.31 -1.82
CA THR A 29 -4.83 -11.85 -0.45
C THR A 29 -3.89 -13.03 -0.42
N HIS A 30 -2.69 -12.85 0.12
CA HIS A 30 -1.62 -13.85 0.13
C HIS A 30 -1.44 -14.54 1.49
N ILE A 31 -2.17 -14.08 2.50
CA ILE A 31 -2.11 -14.56 3.88
C ILE A 31 -3.15 -15.66 4.16
N PRO A 32 -2.90 -16.53 5.15
CA PRO A 32 -3.91 -17.48 5.62
C PRO A 32 -5.18 -16.77 6.13
N SER A 33 -6.33 -17.44 5.96
CA SER A 33 -7.64 -16.89 6.34
C SER A 33 -7.85 -16.73 7.86
N ASN A 34 -6.97 -17.29 8.70
CA ASN A 34 -7.00 -17.10 10.14
C ASN A 34 -6.32 -15.81 10.61
N VAL A 35 -5.73 -15.02 9.71
CA VAL A 35 -5.19 -13.69 10.06
C VAL A 35 -6.36 -12.70 10.21
N PRO A 36 -6.49 -12.00 11.36
CA PRO A 36 -7.56 -11.03 11.56
C PRO A 36 -7.51 -9.84 10.58
N MET A 37 -8.69 -9.33 10.22
CA MET A 37 -8.83 -8.07 9.49
C MET A 37 -8.31 -6.87 10.30
N GLY A 38 -7.98 -5.78 9.61
CA GLY A 38 -7.48 -4.55 10.22
C GLY A 38 -5.95 -4.44 10.17
N ALA A 39 -5.33 -3.86 11.21
CA ALA A 39 -3.88 -3.62 11.22
C ALA A 39 -3.02 -4.88 10.96
N PRO A 40 -3.36 -6.08 11.50
CA PRO A 40 -2.59 -7.29 11.23
C PRO A 40 -2.61 -7.73 9.77
N PHE A 41 -3.71 -7.49 9.04
CA PHE A 41 -3.90 -7.94 7.65
C PHE A 41 -2.80 -7.42 6.74
N ASN A 42 -2.55 -6.10 6.75
CA ASN A 42 -1.56 -5.46 5.88
C ASN A 42 -0.12 -5.90 6.22
N VAL A 43 0.21 -5.99 7.51
CA VAL A 43 1.56 -6.35 7.96
C VAL A 43 1.86 -7.82 7.66
N ALA A 44 0.88 -8.70 7.88
CA ALA A 44 1.01 -10.12 7.55
C ALA A 44 1.22 -10.35 6.05
N GLN A 45 0.55 -9.57 5.19
CA GLN A 45 0.74 -9.61 3.73
C GLN A 45 2.19 -9.30 3.36
N ILE A 46 2.77 -8.23 3.92
CA ILE A 46 4.16 -7.83 3.68
C ILE A 46 5.12 -8.94 4.11
N TYR A 47 4.99 -9.46 5.33
CA TYR A 47 5.88 -10.52 5.81
C TYR A 47 5.75 -11.83 5.02
N ARG A 48 4.53 -12.16 4.59
CA ARG A 48 4.29 -13.36 3.77
C ARG A 48 4.94 -13.24 2.39
N THR A 49 4.81 -12.09 1.74
CA THR A 49 5.44 -11.83 0.44
C THR A 49 6.96 -11.82 0.55
N LEU A 50 7.51 -11.14 1.57
CA LEU A 50 8.95 -11.13 1.85
C LEU A 50 9.50 -12.55 2.12
N GLY A 51 8.82 -13.32 2.96
CA GLY A 51 9.25 -14.68 3.30
C GLY A 51 9.26 -15.62 2.08
N ARG A 52 8.29 -15.48 1.17
CA ARG A 52 8.28 -16.21 -0.11
C ARG A 52 9.44 -15.80 -1.00
N ALA A 53 9.66 -14.50 -1.18
CA ALA A 53 10.77 -13.98 -1.98
C ALA A 53 12.13 -14.47 -1.49
N ILE A 54 12.37 -14.47 -0.17
CA ILE A 54 13.60 -15.01 0.43
C ILE A 54 13.74 -16.51 0.14
N LYS A 55 12.65 -17.28 0.30
CA LYS A 55 12.66 -18.72 0.13
C LYS A 55 12.90 -19.14 -1.32
N ASP A 56 12.20 -18.48 -2.24
CA ASP A 56 12.12 -18.89 -3.64
C ASP A 56 13.16 -18.15 -4.52
N GLY A 57 13.86 -17.15 -3.96
CA GLY A 57 14.83 -16.32 -4.68
C GLY A 57 14.19 -15.26 -5.57
N ASP A 58 12.89 -15.00 -5.37
CA ASP A 58 12.12 -14.05 -6.16
C ASP A 58 12.33 -12.60 -5.68
N LYS A 59 11.97 -11.65 -6.55
CA LYS A 59 11.89 -10.24 -6.17
C LYS A 59 10.64 -9.99 -5.32
N THR A 60 10.76 -9.12 -4.32
CA THR A 60 9.63 -8.59 -3.56
C THR A 60 9.55 -7.08 -3.73
N MET A 61 8.36 -6.51 -3.59
CA MET A 61 8.16 -5.07 -3.48
C MET A 61 7.51 -4.74 -2.13
N PRO A 62 7.86 -3.60 -1.51
CA PRO A 62 8.94 -2.70 -1.91
C PRO A 62 10.33 -3.34 -1.70
N ASP A 63 11.28 -3.06 -2.59
CA ASP A 63 12.69 -3.42 -2.45
C ASP A 63 13.54 -2.24 -1.95
N PHE A 64 14.86 -2.40 -1.95
CA PHE A 64 15.77 -1.36 -1.47
C PHE A 64 15.74 -0.11 -2.37
N GLU A 65 15.71 -0.28 -3.69
CA GLU A 65 15.63 0.86 -4.63
C GLU A 65 14.33 1.64 -4.42
N PHE A 66 13.21 0.94 -4.19
CA PHE A 66 11.95 1.59 -3.84
C PHE A 66 12.06 2.41 -2.53
N ALA A 67 12.79 1.91 -1.54
CA ALA A 67 13.05 2.67 -0.30
C ALA A 67 13.90 3.92 -0.58
N VAL A 68 14.90 3.83 -1.44
CA VAL A 68 15.72 4.98 -1.88
C VAL A 68 14.85 6.04 -2.56
N ASP A 69 14.00 5.64 -3.51
CA ASP A 69 13.10 6.56 -4.21
C ASP A 69 12.10 7.23 -3.26
N ARG A 70 11.58 6.47 -2.28
CA ARG A 70 10.75 7.03 -1.21
C ARG A 70 11.51 8.08 -0.41
N HIS A 71 12.78 7.84 -0.06
CA HIS A 71 13.58 8.81 0.69
C HIS A 71 13.91 10.06 -0.14
N LYS A 72 14.22 9.92 -1.43
CA LYS A 72 14.39 11.07 -2.34
C LYS A 72 13.14 11.94 -2.40
N LEU A 73 11.96 11.30 -2.51
CA LEU A 73 10.68 12.01 -2.50
C LEU A 73 10.48 12.80 -1.20
N LEU A 74 10.73 12.19 -0.04
CA LEU A 74 10.61 12.88 1.25
C LEU A 74 11.56 14.08 1.33
N THR A 75 12.81 13.93 0.91
CA THR A 75 13.76 15.04 0.85
C THR A 75 13.30 16.15 -0.08
N ALA A 76 12.74 15.82 -1.25
CA ALA A 76 12.21 16.83 -2.16
C ALA A 76 11.00 17.58 -1.58
N MET A 77 10.12 16.89 -0.82
CA MET A 77 9.01 17.51 -0.11
C MET A 77 9.51 18.48 0.97
N GLU A 78 10.54 18.11 1.73
CA GLU A 78 11.17 18.97 2.73
C GLU A 78 11.77 20.23 2.08
N LEU A 79 12.55 20.06 1.00
CA LEU A 79 13.14 21.17 0.25
C LEU A 79 12.08 22.11 -0.33
N SER A 80 11.01 21.55 -0.91
CA SER A 80 9.89 22.33 -1.44
C SER A 80 9.25 23.18 -0.34
N SER A 81 9.04 22.61 0.86
CA SER A 81 8.51 23.34 2.00
C SER A 81 9.42 24.46 2.49
N MET A 82 10.74 24.30 2.40
CA MET A 82 11.71 25.35 2.76
C MET A 82 11.74 26.49 1.74
N GLU A 83 11.36 26.20 0.49
CA GLU A 83 11.37 27.12 -0.64
C GLU A 83 9.97 27.65 -1.00
N ASP A 84 9.09 27.83 -0.01
CA ASP A 84 7.72 28.34 -0.17
C ASP A 84 6.87 27.58 -1.20
N GLY A 85 7.06 26.26 -1.28
CA GLY A 85 6.27 25.37 -2.15
C GLY A 85 6.75 25.30 -3.61
N LYS A 86 7.99 25.71 -3.90
CA LYS A 86 8.56 25.55 -5.25
C LYS A 86 8.71 24.08 -5.64
N THR A 87 8.62 23.82 -6.96
CA THR A 87 8.89 22.50 -7.54
C THR A 87 10.36 22.10 -7.35
N VAL A 88 10.59 20.88 -6.86
CA VAL A 88 11.92 20.25 -6.73
C VAL A 88 11.97 19.04 -7.67
N ALA A 89 13.04 18.93 -8.45
CA ALA A 89 13.26 17.77 -9.32
C ALA A 89 13.71 16.55 -8.49
N LEU A 90 13.26 15.36 -8.89
CA LEU A 90 13.61 14.06 -8.27
C LEU A 90 14.72 13.34 -9.04
#